data_AF-A0A7J5D730-F1
#
_entry.id   AF-A0A7J5D730-F1
#
_cell.length_a   1.000
_cell.length_b   1.000
_cell.length_c   1.000
_cell.angle_alpha   90.00
_cell.angle_beta   90.00
_cell.angle_gamma   90.00
#
_symmetry.space_group_name_H-M   'P 1'
#
loop_
_entity.id
_entity.type
_entity.pdbx_description
1 polymer ?
#
loop_
_entity_poly.entity_id
_entity_poly.type
_entity_poly.pdbx_seq_one_letter_code
_entity_poly.pdbx_strand_id
1 'polypeptide(L)' 'MTNLPDPDAAALLLAALRGEAPAIICPTRCEPCMYGQCHNPPAPHPWAGPDDIAHAANTGQPEPTGNCGCHCAKEQS' A
#
# COMPACT_ATOMS: atom_id res chain seq x y z
N MET A 1 -34.02 9.46 -11.74
CA MET A 1 -33.24 10.58 -12.31
C MET A 1 -31.78 10.19 -12.20
N THR A 2 -31.14 9.87 -13.32
CA THR A 2 -29.75 9.44 -13.36
C THR A 2 -28.88 10.70 -13.31
N ASN A 3 -28.14 10.91 -12.21
CA ASN A 3 -27.12 11.95 -12.10
C ASN A 3 -25.93 11.53 -12.98
N LEU A 4 -26.06 11.72 -14.30
CA LEU A 4 -24.92 11.62 -15.19
C LEU A 4 -24.12 12.92 -15.05
N PRO A 5 -22.80 12.85 -14.82
CA PRO A 5 -21.98 14.04 -14.76
C PRO A 5 -22.04 14.78 -16.09
N ASP A 6 -22.05 16.10 -16.01
CA ASP A 6 -21.97 17.00 -17.16
C ASP A 6 -20.76 16.63 -18.07
N PRO A 7 -20.94 16.50 -19.39
CA PRO A 7 -19.89 16.07 -20.31
C PRO A 7 -18.64 16.95 -20.26
N ASP A 8 -18.80 18.26 -20.05
CA ASP A 8 -17.67 19.19 -19.98
C ASP A 8 -16.89 19.02 -18.68
N ALA A 9 -17.58 18.83 -17.55
CA ALA A 9 -16.95 18.46 -16.28
C ALA A 9 -16.19 17.12 -16.39
N ALA A 10 -16.74 16.12 -17.10
CA ALA A 10 -16.06 14.85 -17.33
C ALA A 10 -14.80 15.01 -18.19
N ALA A 11 -14.84 15.85 -19.23
CA ALA A 11 -13.70 16.13 -20.08
C ALA A 11 -12.57 16.85 -19.32
N LEU A 12 -12.91 17.80 -18.44
CA LEU A 12 -11.96 18.49 -17.58
C LEU A 12 -11.25 17.55 -16.61
N LEU A 13 -12.00 16.66 -15.94
CA LEU A 13 -11.42 15.64 -15.05
C LEU A 13 -10.49 14.71 -15.82
N LEU A 14 -10.91 14.26 -17.00
CA LEU A 14 -10.10 13.38 -17.83
C LEU A 14 -8.81 14.05 -18.31
N ALA A 15 -8.85 15.36 -18.61
CA ALA A 15 -7.68 16.13 -18.98
C ALA A 15 -6.71 16.32 -17.79
N ALA A 16 -7.23 16.55 -16.58
CA ALA A 16 -6.43 16.65 -15.36
C ALA A 16 -5.71 15.33 -15.02
N LEU A 17 -6.36 14.19 -15.29
CA LEU A 17 -5.80 12.85 -15.05
C LEU A 17 -4.82 12.38 -16.15
N ARG A 18 -4.71 13.08 -17.28
CA ARG A 18 -3.75 12.70 -18.34
C ARG A 18 -2.32 12.92 -17.87
N GLY A 19 -1.61 11.82 -17.63
CA GLY A 19 -0.20 11.84 -17.21
C GLY A 19 0.00 11.61 -15.72
N GLU A 20 -1.08 11.58 -14.93
CA GLU A 20 -1.04 11.16 -13.53
C GLU A 20 -1.23 9.64 -13.48
N ALA A 21 -0.17 8.91 -13.12
CA ALA A 21 -0.36 7.53 -12.69
C ALA A 21 -1.28 7.58 -11.46
N PRO A 22 -2.41 6.83 -11.43
CA PRO A 22 -3.30 6.86 -10.28
C PRO A 22 -2.48 6.50 -9.05
N ALA A 23 -2.36 7.44 -8.13
CA ALA A 23 -1.76 7.17 -6.84
C ALA A 23 -2.66 6.15 -6.14
N ILE A 24 -2.25 4.89 -6.14
CA ILE A 24 -2.89 3.87 -5.30
C ILE A 24 -2.54 4.26 -3.87
N ILE A 25 -3.42 5.06 -3.26
CA ILE A 25 -3.38 5.33 -1.82
C ILE A 25 -3.86 4.04 -1.17
N CYS A 26 -2.93 3.25 -0.64
CA CYS A 26 -3.26 2.09 0.17
C CYS A 26 -3.43 2.58 1.62
N PRO A 27 -4.66 2.79 2.12
CA PRO A 27 -4.85 3.26 3.49
C PRO A 27 -4.41 2.20 4.51
N THR A 28 -4.36 0.93 4.08
CA THR A 28 -3.95 -0.20 4.92
C THR A 28 -2.44 -0.26 5.01
N ARG A 29 -1.93 -0.22 6.25
CA ARG A 29 -0.52 -0.40 6.58
C ARG A 29 -0.29 -1.81 7.11
N CYS A 30 0.93 -2.33 6.94
CA CYS A 30 1.37 -3.52 7.66
C CYS A 30 1.36 -3.25 9.17
N GLU A 31 1.19 -4.28 10.01
CA GLU A 31 1.17 -4.13 11.46
C GLU A 31 2.44 -3.43 12.01
N PRO A 32 3.66 -3.81 11.58
CA PRO A 32 4.89 -3.08 11.94
C PRO A 32 4.86 -1.60 11.51
N CYS A 33 4.33 -1.34 10.31
CA CYS A 33 4.22 -0.01 9.72
C CYS A 33 3.20 0.87 10.47
N MET A 34 2.15 0.29 11.06
CA MET A 34 1.20 0.99 11.92
C MET A 34 1.87 1.45 13.22
N TYR A 35 2.77 0.64 13.77
CA TYR A 35 3.50 0.94 15.01
C TYR A 35 4.81 1.70 14.81
N GLY A 36 5.02 2.29 13.63
CA GLY A 36 6.16 3.18 13.37
C GLY A 36 7.48 2.47 13.08
N GLN A 37 7.47 1.16 12.83
CA GLN A 37 8.66 0.37 12.47
C GLN A 37 8.99 0.47 10.96
N CYS A 38 8.62 1.57 10.30
CA CYS A 38 9.00 1.81 8.91
C CYS A 38 10.50 2.10 8.81
N HIS A 39 11.15 1.53 7.80
CA HIS A 39 12.56 1.82 7.51
C HIS A 39 12.76 3.26 6.99
N ASN A 40 13.83 3.90 7.45
CA ASN A 40 14.30 5.20 6.96
C ASN A 40 15.84 5.18 6.86
N PRO A 41 16.46 5.19 5.66
CA PRO A 41 15.82 5.35 4.35
C PRO A 41 14.91 4.17 3.96
N PRO A 42 13.94 4.36 3.06
CA PRO A 42 13.13 3.27 2.52
C PRO A 42 14.00 2.16 1.93
N ALA A 43 13.72 0.92 2.29
CA ALA A 43 14.45 -0.25 1.83
C ALA A 43 13.53 -1.48 1.81
N PRO A 44 13.66 -2.41 0.85
CA PRO A 44 12.85 -3.62 0.81
C PRO A 44 12.90 -4.39 2.14
N HIS A 45 11.73 -4.73 2.67
CA HIS A 45 11.59 -5.51 3.91
C HIS A 45 10.32 -6.36 3.89
N PRO A 46 10.23 -7.45 4.68
CA PRO A 46 9.02 -8.26 4.79
C PRO A 46 7.83 -7.46 5.34
N TRP A 47 6.61 -7.85 4.99
CA TRP A 47 5.39 -7.25 5.56
C TRP A 47 5.10 -7.75 6.97
N ALA A 48 5.49 -8.99 7.28
CA ALA A 48 5.23 -9.67 8.53
C ALA A 48 6.26 -9.27 9.60
N GLY A 49 5.77 -8.95 10.79
CA GLY A 49 6.59 -8.66 11.97
C GLY A 49 6.96 -9.92 12.77
N PRO A 50 7.76 -9.77 13.84
CA PRO A 50 8.10 -10.86 14.74
C PRO A 50 6.87 -11.56 15.34
N ASP A 51 5.79 -10.80 15.61
CA ASP A 51 4.56 -11.34 16.18
C ASP A 51 3.78 -12.20 15.18
N ASP A 52 3.74 -11.81 13.91
CA ASP A 52 3.15 -12.63 12.83
C ASP A 52 3.92 -13.96 12.68
N ILE A 53 5.25 -13.91 12.70
CA ILE A 53 6.13 -15.08 12.60
C ILE A 53 5.95 -16.01 13.81
N ALA A 54 5.93 -15.44 15.02
CA ALA A 54 5.72 -16.20 16.25
C ALA A 54 4.33 -16.84 16.28
N HIS A 55 3.29 -16.13 15.82
CA HIS A 55 1.94 -16.66 15.71
C HIS A 55 1.87 -17.84 14.72
N ALA A 56 2.48 -17.72 13.54
CA ALA A 56 2.51 -18.79 12.56
C ALA A 56 3.20 -20.06 13.11
N ALA A 57 4.36 -19.89 13.75
CA ALA A 57 5.09 -20.98 14.39
C ALA A 57 4.26 -21.67 15.49
N ASN A 58 3.59 -20.91 16.34
CA ASN A 58 2.79 -21.43 17.45
C ASN A 58 1.50 -22.13 17.00
N THR A 59 1.00 -21.81 15.81
CA THR A 59 -0.25 -22.38 15.27
C THR A 59 -0.02 -23.46 14.22
N GLY A 60 1.24 -23.75 13.86
CA GLY A 60 1.60 -24.68 12.80
C GLY A 60 1.27 -24.18 11.39
N GLN A 61 1.06 -22.87 11.23
CA GLN A 61 0.87 -22.25 9.93
C GLN A 61 2.24 -22.00 9.27
N PRO A 62 2.30 -21.96 7.93
CA PRO A 62 3.52 -21.63 7.22
C PRO A 62 3.98 -20.20 7.57
N GLU A 63 5.29 -19.99 7.56
CA GLU A 63 5.86 -18.66 7.77
C GLU A 63 5.36 -17.69 6.68
N PRO A 64 4.87 -16.49 7.06
CA PRO A 64 4.44 -15.50 6.09
C PRO A 64 5.61 -15.02 5.24
N THR A 65 5.43 -15.04 3.92
CA THR A 65 6.44 -14.57 2.96
C THR A 65 5.95 -13.33 2.20
N GLY A 66 6.87 -12.64 1.54
CA GLY A 66 6.59 -11.48 0.68
C GLY A 66 7.01 -10.14 1.27
N ASN A 67 7.11 -9.14 0.41
CA ASN A 67 7.55 -7.80 0.78
C ASN A 67 6.40 -6.92 1.25
N CYS A 68 6.73 -5.99 2.14
CA CYS A 68 5.84 -4.92 2.54
C CYS A 68 5.42 -4.07 1.34
N GLY A 69 4.12 -3.75 1.24
CA GLY A 69 3.57 -2.88 0.20
C GLY A 69 3.61 -1.39 0.54
N CYS A 70 4.03 -1.02 1.76
CA CYS A 70 4.09 0.37 2.20
C CYS A 70 5.23 1.14 1.51
N HIS A 71 5.14 2.47 1.51
CA HIS A 71 6.14 3.34 0.89
C HIS A 71 7.56 3.12 1.46
N CYS A 72 7.71 2.73 2.72
CA CYS A 72 9.01 2.48 3.33
C CYS A 72 9.71 1.20 2.85
N ALA A 73 9.02 0.35 2.08
CA ALA A 73 9.60 -0.82 1.44
C ALA A 73 9.85 -0.63 -0.06
N LYS A 74 9.51 0.54 -0.61
CA LYS A 74 9.73 0.86 -2.02
C LYS A 74 11.05 1.60 -2.16
N GLU A 75 11.94 1.04 -2.99
CA GLU A 75 13.17 1.72 -3.39
C GLU A 75 12.79 3.00 -4.17
N GLN A 76 13.44 4.12 -3.86
CA GLN A 76 13.23 5.36 -4.63
C GLN A 76 13.98 5.24 -5.95
N SER A 77 13.29 4.79 -7.00
CA SER A 77 13.79 4.78 -8.38
C SER A 77 13.77 6.17 -9.01
#